data_AF-A0A1U7LSM8-F1
#
_entry.id   AF-A0A1U7LSM8-F1
#
_cell.length_a   1.000
_cell.length_b   1.000
_cell.length_c   1.000
_cell.angle_alpha   90.00
_cell.angle_beta   90.00
_cell.angle_gamma   90.00
#
_symmetry.space_group_name_H-M   'P 1'
#
loop_
_entity.id
_entity.type
_entity.pdbx_description
1 polymer ?
#
loop_
_entity_poly.entity_id
_entity_poly.type
_entity_poly.pdbx_seq_one_letter_code
_entity_poly.pdbx_strand_id
1 'polypeptide(L)'
;MATTAKNTAALVSSPPSRKNARSVRSLTDAERARLEEFAELIHYSPRYSDDSHEYRHVMLPKQMLKVIPKEYFDGDTGTLKILYEEEWRGLGITQSLGWEHYETHVPEPWILLFRRSK
;
A
#
# COMPACT_ATOMS: atom_id res chain seq x y z
N MET A 1 -25.93 -28.07 28.73
CA MET A 1 -26.61 -26.87 28.19
C MET A 1 -25.65 -25.69 28.28
N ALA A 2 -25.68 -24.83 27.26
CA ALA A 2 -25.13 -23.47 27.19
C ALA A 2 -23.58 -23.29 27.16
N THR A 3 -23.05 -23.51 25.96
CA THR A 3 -22.14 -22.68 25.17
C THR A 3 -21.53 -21.41 25.82
N THR A 4 -20.20 -21.38 25.97
CA THR A 4 -19.42 -20.13 26.13
C THR A 4 -19.09 -19.57 24.75
N ALA A 5 -19.74 -18.45 24.40
CA ALA A 5 -19.43 -17.68 23.20
C ALA A 5 -18.09 -16.95 23.38
N LYS A 6 -17.10 -17.30 22.55
CA LYS A 6 -15.89 -16.52 22.36
C LYS A 6 -16.26 -15.31 21.50
N ASN A 7 -16.34 -14.15 22.13
CA ASN A 7 -16.59 -12.89 21.44
C ASN A 7 -15.28 -12.42 20.80
N THR A 8 -15.06 -12.79 19.53
CA THR A 8 -13.98 -12.25 18.69
C THR A 8 -14.39 -10.83 18.30
N ALA A 9 -14.03 -9.86 19.14
CA ALA A 9 -14.07 -8.46 18.75
C ALA A 9 -12.96 -8.23 17.70
N ALA A 10 -13.39 -7.99 16.47
CA ALA A 10 -12.54 -7.52 15.39
C ALA A 10 -11.76 -6.28 15.84
N LEU A 11 -10.44 -6.35 15.73
CA LEU A 11 -9.55 -5.19 15.82
C LEU A 11 -9.84 -4.29 14.62
N VAL A 12 -10.79 -3.37 14.79
CA VAL A 12 -10.93 -2.21 13.92
C VAL A 12 -9.69 -1.35 14.10
N SER A 13 -8.71 -1.48 13.20
CA SER A 13 -7.61 -0.52 13.13
C SER A 13 -8.18 0.81 12.68
N SER A 14 -8.38 1.72 13.64
CA SER A 14 -8.74 3.11 13.37
C SER A 14 -7.84 3.69 12.27
N PRO A 15 -8.37 4.52 11.34
CA PRO A 15 -7.52 5.24 10.41
C PRO A 15 -6.52 6.08 11.21
N PRO A 16 -5.24 6.14 10.79
CA PRO A 16 -4.21 6.84 11.54
C PRO A 16 -4.64 8.28 11.82
N SER A 17 -4.61 8.64 13.11
CA SER A 17 -4.98 9.98 13.56
C SER A 17 -4.09 11.02 12.87
N ARG A 18 -4.69 12.12 12.39
CA ARG A 18 -4.05 13.26 11.70
C ARG A 18 -2.83 13.87 12.41
N LYS A 19 -2.61 13.49 13.67
CA LYS A 19 -1.50 13.92 14.54
C LYS A 19 -0.19 13.16 14.28
N ASN A 20 -0.21 12.06 13.52
CA ASN A 20 0.96 11.33 13.04
C ASN A 20 1.13 11.47 11.52
N ALA A 21 1.09 12.71 11.01
CA ALA A 21 1.61 13.04 9.68
C ALA A 21 3.13 12.86 9.68
N ARG A 22 3.57 11.60 9.80
CA ARG A 22 4.95 11.17 9.60
C ARG A 22 5.26 11.57 8.16
N SER A 23 6.12 12.56 8.01
CA SER A 23 6.42 13.29 6.77
C SER A 23 6.30 12.42 5.52
N VAL A 24 5.45 12.82 4.58
CA VAL A 24 5.52 12.35 3.20
C VAL A 24 6.97 12.47 2.76
N ARG A 25 7.60 11.34 2.44
CA ARG A 25 9.03 11.33 2.11
C ARG A 25 9.18 11.23 0.61
N SER A 26 9.48 12.35 -0.03
CA SER A 26 9.78 12.38 -1.45
C SER A 26 11.06 11.59 -1.75
N LEU A 27 11.10 10.94 -2.91
CA LEU A 27 12.31 10.30 -3.43
C LEU A 27 13.31 11.35 -3.92
N THR A 28 14.59 11.09 -3.69
CA THR A 28 15.67 11.80 -4.38
C THR A 28 15.74 11.36 -5.85
N ASP A 29 16.34 12.17 -6.71
CA ASP A 29 16.45 11.83 -8.14
C ASP A 29 17.24 10.53 -8.38
N ALA A 30 18.26 10.25 -7.56
CA ALA A 30 19.05 9.02 -7.64
C ALA A 30 18.28 7.77 -7.19
N GLU A 31 17.28 7.90 -6.31
CA GLU A 31 16.40 6.80 -5.92
C GLU A 31 15.31 6.57 -6.95
N ARG A 32 14.73 7.65 -7.47
CA ARG A 32 13.75 7.58 -8.56
C ARG A 32 14.35 6.90 -9.78
N ALA A 33 15.57 7.28 -10.19
CA ALA A 33 16.26 6.67 -11.32
C ALA A 33 16.45 5.15 -11.17
N ARG A 34 16.73 4.66 -9.95
CA ARG A 34 16.86 3.22 -9.66
C ARG A 34 15.53 2.48 -9.72
N LEU A 35 14.44 3.15 -9.39
CA LEU A 35 13.10 2.57 -9.40
C LEU A 35 12.49 2.55 -10.80
N GLU A 36 12.87 3.49 -11.66
CA GLU A 36 12.42 3.60 -13.05
C GLU A 36 12.62 2.31 -13.85
N GLU A 37 13.73 1.60 -13.61
CA GLU A 37 14.05 0.31 -14.24
C GLU A 37 12.98 -0.77 -14.00
N PHE A 38 12.17 -0.63 -12.94
CA PHE A 38 11.12 -1.58 -12.56
C PHE A 38 9.73 -1.14 -13.01
N ALA A 39 9.55 0.09 -13.50
CA ALA A 39 8.23 0.67 -13.75
C ALA A 39 7.40 -0.18 -14.75
N GLU A 40 8.03 -0.68 -15.81
CA GLU A 40 7.39 -1.53 -16.82
C GLU A 40 7.05 -2.94 -16.31
N LEU A 41 7.69 -3.37 -15.22
CA LEU A 41 7.48 -4.69 -14.62
C LEU A 41 6.39 -4.68 -13.54
N ILE A 42 5.85 -3.51 -13.19
CA ILE A 42 4.76 -3.37 -12.24
C ILE A 42 3.47 -3.93 -12.84
N HIS A 43 2.85 -4.89 -12.16
CA HIS A 43 1.60 -5.50 -12.61
C HIS A 43 0.39 -4.87 -11.92
N TYR A 44 -0.65 -4.58 -12.70
CA TYR A 44 -1.91 -4.01 -12.22
C TYR A 44 -3.03 -5.02 -12.40
N SER A 45 -3.72 -5.37 -11.30
CA SER A 45 -4.87 -6.26 -11.38
C SER A 45 -6.04 -5.63 -12.15
N PRO A 46 -7.00 -6.42 -12.65
CA PRO A 46 -8.33 -5.92 -12.98
C PRO A 46 -8.96 -5.17 -11.80
N ARG A 47 -9.87 -4.25 -12.12
CA ARG A 47 -10.65 -3.51 -11.11
C ARG A 47 -11.83 -4.37 -10.68
N TYR A 48 -12.13 -4.37 -9.39
CA TYR A 48 -13.31 -5.01 -8.81
C TYR A 48 -14.00 -4.00 -7.88
N SER A 49 -15.28 -4.17 -7.59
CA SER A 49 -16.02 -3.15 -6.83
C SER A 49 -17.10 -3.74 -5.94
N ASP A 50 -17.37 -3.08 -4.82
CA ASP A 50 -18.57 -3.29 -4.01
C ASP A 50 -19.55 -2.12 -4.20
N ASP A 51 -20.51 -1.93 -3.29
CA ASP A 51 -21.52 -0.86 -3.38
C ASP A 51 -20.93 0.55 -3.18
N SER A 52 -19.80 0.69 -2.51
CA SER A 52 -19.24 1.99 -2.08
C SER A 52 -17.91 2.35 -2.76
N HIS A 53 -17.09 1.37 -3.12
CA HIS A 53 -15.73 1.57 -3.61
C HIS A 53 -15.39 0.69 -4.81
N GLU A 54 -14.41 1.16 -5.59
CA GLU A 54 -13.67 0.40 -6.57
C GLU A 54 -12.29 0.04 -5.99
N TYR A 55 -11.82 -1.16 -6.28
CA TYR A 55 -10.61 -1.75 -5.72
C TYR A 55 -9.70 -2.29 -6.83
N ARG A 56 -8.41 -2.31 -6.56
CA ARG A 56 -7.42 -3.07 -7.31
C ARG A 56 -6.22 -3.38 -6.44
N HIS A 57 -5.40 -4.34 -6.86
CA HIS A 57 -4.07 -4.52 -6.29
C HIS A 57 -2.99 -4.27 -7.34
N VAL A 58 -1.83 -3.81 -6.87
CA VAL A 58 -0.62 -3.62 -7.67
C VAL A 58 0.44 -4.56 -7.14
N MET A 59 1.08 -5.31 -8.03
CA MET A 59 2.19 -6.20 -7.68
C MET A 59 3.50 -5.60 -8.17
N LEU A 60 4.41 -5.33 -7.23
CA LEU A 60 5.75 -4.88 -7.52
C LEU A 60 6.66 -6.08 -7.85
N PRO A 61 7.68 -5.91 -8.70
CA PRO A 61 8.73 -6.91 -8.84
C PRO A 61 9.44 -7.13 -7.51
N LYS A 62 9.68 -8.39 -7.11
CA LYS A 62 10.35 -8.70 -5.84
C LYS A 62 11.75 -8.07 -5.72
N GLN A 63 12.43 -7.86 -6.84
CA GLN A 63 13.73 -7.18 -6.90
C GLN A 63 13.61 -5.68 -6.58
N MET A 64 12.50 -5.05 -6.94
CA MET A 64 12.21 -3.65 -6.65
C MET A 64 12.15 -3.38 -5.14
N LEU A 65 11.63 -4.31 -4.35
CA LEU A 65 11.59 -4.17 -2.88
C LEU A 65 12.97 -3.94 -2.26
N LYS A 66 14.05 -4.40 -2.89
CA LYS A 66 15.42 -4.24 -2.38
C LYS A 66 15.99 -2.84 -2.61
N VAL A 67 15.42 -2.09 -3.55
CA VAL A 67 15.87 -0.73 -3.90
C VAL A 67 14.96 0.36 -3.34
N ILE A 68 13.77 0.00 -2.85
CA ILE A 68 12.88 0.93 -2.16
C ILE A 68 13.57 1.42 -0.86
N PRO A 69 13.51 2.73 -0.55
CA PRO A 69 14.07 3.27 0.69
C PRO A 69 13.48 2.60 1.95
N LYS A 70 14.32 2.38 2.97
CA LYS A 70 13.91 1.67 4.20
C LYS A 70 12.78 2.39 4.95
N GLU A 71 12.68 3.70 4.79
CA GLU A 71 11.66 4.57 5.39
C GLU A 71 10.26 4.38 4.79
N TYR A 72 10.17 3.67 3.66
CA TYR A 72 8.91 3.23 3.06
C TYR A 72 8.44 1.89 3.61
N PHE A 73 9.27 1.21 4.41
CA PHE A 73 8.90 -0.02 5.09
C PHE A 73 8.46 0.25 6.51
N ASP A 74 7.48 -0.52 6.93
CA ASP A 74 7.09 -0.63 8.33
C ASP A 74 8.05 -1.58 9.04
N GLY A 75 8.68 -1.09 10.12
CA GLY A 75 9.75 -1.82 10.80
C GLY A 75 9.29 -3.06 11.56
N ASP A 76 8.01 -3.15 11.89
CA ASP A 76 7.44 -4.25 12.67
C ASP A 76 6.94 -5.39 11.77
N THR A 77 6.35 -5.04 10.63
CA THR A 77 5.73 -6.00 9.70
C THR A 77 6.63 -6.42 8.55
N GLY A 78 7.65 -5.60 8.21
CA GLY A 78 8.47 -5.82 7.02
C GLY A 78 7.73 -5.58 5.69
N THR A 79 6.50 -5.07 5.73
CA THR A 79 5.77 -4.63 4.54
C THR A 79 6.06 -3.16 4.25
N LEU A 80 5.61 -2.67 3.10
CA LEU A 80 5.53 -1.23 2.90
C LEU A 80 4.58 -0.61 3.94
N LYS A 81 4.89 0.59 4.41
CA LYS A 81 3.94 1.43 5.16
C LYS A 81 2.78 1.83 4.25
N ILE A 82 1.71 2.39 4.83
CA ILE A 82 0.70 3.09 4.04
C ILE A 82 1.34 4.29 3.34
N LEU A 83 1.25 4.30 2.01
CA LEU A 83 1.90 5.29 1.15
C LEU A 83 0.88 6.32 0.69
N TYR A 84 1.25 7.59 0.79
CA TYR A 84 0.47 8.68 0.20
C TYR A 84 0.60 8.72 -1.33
N GLU A 85 -0.29 9.47 -1.99
CA GLU A 85 -0.33 9.58 -3.45
C GLU A 85 1.03 9.95 -4.06
N GLU A 86 1.71 10.93 -3.46
CA GLU A 86 3.04 11.36 -3.91
C GLU A 86 4.11 10.27 -3.73
N GLU A 87 4.00 9.44 -2.68
CA GLU A 87 4.96 8.39 -2.39
C GLU A 87 4.80 7.21 -3.34
N TRP A 88 3.57 6.71 -3.52
CA TRP A 88 3.34 5.57 -4.42
C TRP A 88 3.53 5.94 -5.88
N ARG A 89 3.18 7.18 -6.30
CA ARG A 89 3.52 7.69 -7.64
C ARG A 89 5.02 7.80 -7.83
N GLY A 90 5.75 8.20 -6.79
CA GLY A 90 7.22 8.24 -6.80
C GLY A 90 7.85 6.88 -7.09
N LEU A 91 7.23 5.78 -6.65
CA LEU A 91 7.68 4.41 -6.95
C LEU A 91 7.47 3.99 -8.41
N GLY A 92 6.87 4.82 -9.26
CA GLY A 92 6.54 4.47 -10.65
C GLY A 92 5.16 3.81 -10.81
N ILE A 93 4.39 3.67 -9.73
CA ILE A 93 3.01 3.19 -9.82
C ILE A 93 2.17 4.27 -10.52
N THR A 94 1.56 3.91 -11.65
CA THR A 94 0.76 4.83 -12.47
C THR A 94 -0.68 4.39 -12.52
N GLN A 95 -1.57 5.20 -11.95
CA GLN A 95 -3.02 4.97 -11.94
C GLN A 95 -3.77 6.30 -12.15
N SER A 96 -5.06 6.21 -12.50
CA SER A 96 -5.97 7.35 -12.56
C SER A 96 -6.10 8.08 -11.21
N LEU A 97 -6.78 9.22 -11.17
CA LEU A 97 -6.99 9.96 -9.92
C LEU A 97 -7.93 9.22 -8.97
N GLY A 98 -7.76 9.49 -7.66
CA GLY A 98 -8.64 9.05 -6.57
C GLY A 98 -8.32 7.69 -5.93
N TRP A 99 -7.23 7.02 -6.33
CA TRP A 99 -6.80 5.77 -5.71
C TRP A 99 -6.03 6.02 -4.41
N GLU A 100 -6.44 5.33 -3.34
CA GLU A 100 -5.84 5.35 -2.01
C GLU A 100 -5.21 3.99 -1.71
N HIS A 101 -3.92 3.97 -1.33
CA HIS A 101 -3.31 2.79 -0.72
C HIS A 101 -3.86 2.66 0.70
N TYR A 102 -4.70 1.66 0.96
CA TYR A 102 -5.51 1.63 2.20
C TYR A 102 -5.10 0.53 3.18
N GLU A 103 -4.41 -0.52 2.72
CA GLU A 103 -4.07 -1.67 3.54
C GLU A 103 -2.79 -2.36 3.03
N THR A 104 -2.03 -2.94 3.96
CA THR A 104 -0.82 -3.70 3.67
C THR A 104 -1.10 -5.19 3.66
N HIS A 105 -0.46 -5.92 2.74
CA HIS A 105 -0.62 -7.36 2.64
C HIS A 105 0.60 -8.09 3.19
N VAL A 106 0.53 -8.52 4.46
CA VAL A 106 1.68 -9.13 5.18
C VAL A 106 2.26 -10.38 4.49
N PRO A 107 1.45 -11.34 3.99
CA PRO A 107 2.00 -12.54 3.35
C PRO A 107 2.83 -12.23 2.08
N GLU A 108 2.48 -11.18 1.34
CA GLU A 108 3.14 -10.82 0.08
C GLU A 108 3.42 -9.30 0.07
N PRO A 109 4.55 -8.84 0.64
CA PRO A 109 4.88 -7.42 0.82
C PRO A 109 5.07 -6.64 -0.50
N TRP A 110 5.14 -7.35 -1.63
CA TRP A 110 5.16 -6.76 -2.97
C TRP A 110 3.76 -6.41 -3.50
N ILE A 111 2.70 -6.76 -2.78
CA ILE A 111 1.33 -6.46 -3.18
C ILE A 111 0.83 -5.23 -2.41
N LEU A 112 0.40 -4.20 -3.14
CA LEU A 112 -0.22 -2.98 -2.61
C LEU A 112 -1.70 -2.97 -2.95
N LEU A 113 -2.53 -2.67 -1.95
CA LEU A 113 -3.99 -2.66 -2.08
C LEU A 113 -4.51 -1.23 -2.24
N PHE A 114 -5.23 -0.98 -3.32
CA PHE A 114 -5.79 0.34 -3.61
C PHE A 114 -7.32 0.30 -3.62
N ARG A 115 -7.93 1.40 -3.15
CA ARG A 115 -9.37 1.65 -3.25
C ARG A 115 -9.66 3.07 -3.75
N ARG A 116 -10.83 3.31 -4.32
CA ARG A 116 -11.34 4.63 -4.72
C ARG A 116 -12.85 4.69 -4.52
N SER A 117 -13.37 5.79 -3.99
CA SER A 117 -14.82 6.00 -3.86
C SER A 117 -15.48 6.08 -5.24
N LYS A 118 -16.69 5.52 -5.36
CA LYS A 118 -17.52 5.63 -6.57
C LYS A 118 -18.15 7.00 -6.73
#